data_AF-A0A961VAQ5-F1
#
_entry.id   AF-A0A961VAQ5-F1
#
_cell.length_a   1.000
_cell.length_b   1.000
_cell.length_c   1.000
_cell.angle_alpha   90.00
_cell.angle_beta   90.00
_cell.angle_gamma   90.00
#
_symmetry.space_group_name_H-M   'P 1'
#
loop_
_entity.id
_entity.type
_entity.pdbx_description
1 polymer ?
#
loop_
_entity_poly.entity_id
_entity_poly.type
_entity_poly.pdbx_seq_one_letter_code
_entity_poly.pdbx_strand_id
1 'polypeptide(L)' 'IGMDKAEPLNRFLHKIPSARFEPATGEGTVSGVFVETGSDGLATRIAPVRVGGVLEEVVPEV' A
#
# COMPACT_ATOMS: atom_id res chain seq x y z
N ILE A 1 -6.21 3.50 2.22
CA ILE A 1 -6.72 3.35 0.84
C ILE A 1 -6.28 4.48 -0.12
N GLY A 2 -5.21 5.22 0.18
CA GLY A 2 -4.69 6.26 -0.74
C GLY A 2 -5.52 7.54 -0.84
N MET A 3 -6.52 7.75 0.02
CA MET A 3 -7.38 8.93 0.03
C MET A 3 -6.99 9.89 1.15
N ASP A 4 -7.23 11.18 0.94
CA ASP A 4 -7.23 12.16 2.04
C ASP A 4 -8.20 11.70 3.13
N LYS A 5 -7.81 11.87 4.40
CA LYS A 5 -8.51 11.26 5.53
C LYS A 5 -9.83 11.96 5.88
N ALA A 6 -9.98 13.25 5.54
CA ALA A 6 -11.05 14.08 6.08
C ALA A 6 -12.45 13.65 5.61
N GLU A 7 -12.66 13.57 4.29
CA GLU A 7 -13.98 13.25 3.72
C GLU A 7 -14.40 11.79 3.99
N PRO A 8 -13.54 10.76 3.83
CA PRO A 8 -13.89 9.40 4.23
C PRO A 8 -14.27 9.31 5.72
N LEU A 9 -13.52 9.95 6.62
CA LEU A 9 -13.83 9.94 8.05
C LEU A 9 -15.19 10.59 8.34
N ASN A 10 -15.46 11.76 7.75
CA ASN A 10 -16.75 12.44 7.90
C ASN A 10 -17.91 11.56 7.42
N ARG A 11 -17.79 10.94 6.25
CA ARG A 11 -18.84 10.04 5.73
C ARG A 11 -19.04 8.81 6.63
N PHE A 12 -17.99 8.23 7.17
CA PHE A 12 -18.12 7.08 8.08
C PHE A 12 -18.83 7.44 9.39
N LEU A 13 -18.54 8.62 9.95
CA LEU A 13 -19.14 9.08 11.20
C LEU A 13 -20.58 9.57 11.02
N HIS A 14 -20.84 10.37 9.98
CA HIS A 14 -22.10 11.11 9.84
C HIS A 14 -23.04 10.53 8.77
N LYS A 15 -22.55 9.62 7.92
CA LYS A 15 -23.32 8.99 6.82
C LYS A 15 -23.87 9.99 5.78
N ILE A 16 -23.36 11.22 5.76
CA ILE A 16 -23.74 12.27 4.82
C ILE A 16 -22.48 12.71 4.05
N PRO A 17 -22.51 12.70 2.70
CA PRO A 17 -21.43 13.27 1.88
C PRO A 17 -21.31 14.79 2.06
N SER A 18 -20.11 15.30 2.30
CA SER A 18 -19.85 16.75 2.40
C SER A 18 -18.98 17.29 1.26
N ALA A 19 -17.93 16.56 0.90
CA ALA A 19 -16.98 16.90 -0.15
C ALA A 19 -16.72 15.71 -1.07
N ARG A 20 -15.94 15.92 -2.13
CA ARG A 20 -15.45 14.84 -2.99
C ARG A 20 -14.30 14.09 -2.30
N PHE A 21 -14.18 12.82 -2.65
CA PHE A 21 -13.05 11.98 -2.30
C PHE A 21 -11.83 12.39 -3.14
N GLU A 22 -10.76 12.86 -2.48
CA GLU A 22 -9.51 13.29 -3.13
C GLU A 22 -8.32 12.41 -2.73
N PRO A 23 -7.38 12.11 -3.66
CA PRO A 23 -6.18 11.35 -3.33
C PRO A 23 -5.35 12.03 -2.23
N ALA A 24 -4.73 11.23 -1.36
CA ALA A 24 -3.76 11.76 -0.41
C ALA A 24 -2.51 12.27 -1.14
N THR A 25 -1.95 13.38 -0.67
CA THR A 25 -0.76 14.03 -1.25
C THR A 25 0.52 13.79 -0.44
N GLY A 26 0.44 13.01 0.64
CA GLY A 26 1.60 12.61 1.45
C GLY A 26 2.52 11.61 0.74
N GLU A 27 3.61 11.25 1.41
CA GLU A 27 4.56 10.27 0.89
C GLU A 27 3.88 8.92 0.58
N GLY A 28 4.11 8.41 -0.62
CA GLY A 28 3.57 7.15 -1.08
C GLY A 28 4.38 5.96 -0.56
N THR A 29 3.70 4.85 -0.29
CA THR A 29 4.36 3.56 -0.07
C THR A 29 4.30 2.72 -1.33
N VAL A 30 5.45 2.28 -1.83
CA VAL A 30 5.55 1.24 -2.86
C VAL A 30 5.40 -0.12 -2.19
N SER A 31 4.51 -0.99 -2.69
CA SER A 31 4.29 -2.33 -2.14
C SER A 31 4.30 -3.39 -3.24
N GLY A 32 4.96 -4.52 -2.99
CA GLY A 32 5.05 -5.64 -3.91
C GLY A 32 5.59 -6.90 -3.23
N VAL A 33 5.95 -7.89 -4.03
CA VAL A 33 6.61 -9.13 -3.59
C VAL A 33 7.80 -9.43 -4.49
N PHE A 34 8.90 -9.84 -3.88
CA PHE A 34 10.02 -10.48 -4.54
C PHE A 34 9.75 -11.98 -4.61
N VAL A 35 9.91 -12.56 -5.80
CA VAL A 35 9.74 -14.00 -6.04
C VAL A 35 11.01 -14.52 -6.68
N GLU A 36 11.61 -15.52 -6.05
CA GLU A 36 12.69 -16.30 -6.63
C GLU A 36 12.08 -17.54 -7.30
N THR A 37 12.54 -17.87 -8.51
CA THR A 37 12.03 -18.99 -9.30
C THR A 37 13.12 -20.01 -9.59
N GLY A 38 12.80 -21.29 -9.45
CA GLY A 38 13.65 -22.40 -9.84
C GLY A 38 13.71 -22.58 -11.36
N SER A 39 14.57 -23.50 -11.82
CA SER A 39 14.75 -23.80 -13.24
C SER A 39 13.53 -24.45 -13.90
N ASP A 40 12.61 -24.99 -13.11
CA ASP A 40 11.31 -25.50 -13.54
C ASP A 40 10.23 -24.40 -13.65
N GLY A 41 10.59 -23.15 -13.34
CA GLY A 41 9.69 -21.99 -13.35
C GLY A 41 8.80 -21.89 -12.10
N LEU A 42 8.96 -22.77 -11.11
CA LEU A 42 8.20 -22.70 -9.87
C LEU A 42 8.86 -21.74 -8.88
N ALA A 43 8.04 -21.10 -8.04
CA ALA A 43 8.55 -20.22 -6.99
C ALA A 43 9.26 -21.04 -5.90
N THR A 44 10.50 -20.66 -5.56
CA THR A 44 11.31 -21.27 -4.49
C THR A 44 11.29 -20.43 -3.22
N ARG A 45 11.13 -19.10 -3.34
CA ARG A 45 11.07 -18.15 -2.24
C ARG A 45 10.15 -16.97 -2.59
N ILE A 46 9.44 -16.47 -1.59
CA ILE A 46 8.68 -15.21 -1.67
C ILE A 46 9.04 -14.34 -0.47
N ALA A 47 9.25 -13.04 -0.71
CA ALA A 47 9.49 -12.05 0.32
C ALA A 47 8.74 -10.75 0.00
N PRO A 48 8.21 -10.02 1.00
CA PRO A 48 7.54 -8.75 0.77
C PRO A 48 8.53 -7.64 0.38
N VAL A 49 8.07 -6.68 -0.42
CA VAL A 49 8.78 -5.44 -0.73
C VAL A 49 7.88 -4.28 -0.33
N ARG A 50 8.34 -3.42 0.59
CA ARG A 50 7.67 -2.19 0.99
C ARG A 50 8.69 -1.09 1.16
N VAL A 51 8.50 0.05 0.51
CA VAL A 51 9.45 1.18 0.55
C VAL A 51 8.69 2.49 0.70
N GLY A 52 9.14 3.31 1.65
CA GLY A 52 8.62 4.67 1.89
C GLY A 52 7.23 4.75 2.52
N GLY A 53 6.80 5.98 2.78
CA GLY A 53 5.47 6.32 3.29
C GLY A 53 5.21 5.83 4.72
N VAL A 54 4.11 5.12 4.94
CA VAL A 54 3.60 4.82 6.30
C VAL A 54 3.69 3.35 6.72
N LEU A 55 4.07 2.45 5.81
CA LEU A 55 4.28 1.06 6.16
C LEU A 55 5.73 0.85 6.59
N GLU A 56 5.95 -0.12 7.48
CA GLU A 56 7.29 -0.55 7.84
C GLU A 56 8.05 -1.03 6.58
N GLU A 57 9.21 -0.40 6.36
CA GLU A 57 10.06 -0.68 5.22
C GLU A 57 10.61 -2.10 5.29
N VAL A 58 10.49 -2.82 4.18
CA VAL A 58 11.06 -4.16 4.02
C VAL A 58 11.63 -4.31 2.63
N VAL A 59 12.93 -4.59 2.58
CA VAL A 59 13.67 -4.92 1.37
C VAL A 59 14.26 -6.31 1.55
N PRO A 60 13.97 -7.28 0.65
CA PRO A 60 14.51 -8.63 0.74
C PRO A 60 16.04 -8.64 0.65
N GLU A 61 16.67 -9.43 1.51
CA GLU A 61 18.08 -9.82 1.35
C GLU A 61 18.20 -10.82 0.19
N VAL A 62 19.11 -10.55 -0.75
CA VAL A 62 19.40 -11.37 -1.94
C VAL A 62 20.59 -12.26 -1.67
#